data_AF-A0A946U5N5-F1
#
_entry.id   AF-A0A946U5N5-F1
#
_cell.length_a   1.000
_cell.length_b   1.000
_cell.length_c   1.000
_cell.angle_alpha   90.00
_cell.angle_beta   90.00
_cell.angle_gamma   90.00
#
_symmetry.space_group_name_H-M   'P 1'
#
loop_
_entity.id
_entity.type
_entity.pdbx_description
1 polymer ?
#
loop_
_entity_poly.entity_id
_entity_poly.type
_entity_poly.pdbx_seq_one_letter_code
_entity_poly.pdbx_strand_id
1 'polypeptide(L)' 'QDPYVREGRKVGRNEPCPCGSGSKYKHCHGKLS' A
#
# COMPACT_ATOMS: atom_id res chain seq x y z
N GLN A 1 26.76 2.07 -4.95
CA GLN A 1 25.37 1.59 -5.00
C GLN A 1 24.68 2.10 -3.75
N ASP A 2 23.82 3.10 -3.89
CA ASP A 2 23.11 3.70 -2.77
C ASP A 2 21.84 2.89 -2.43
N PRO A 3 21.45 2.84 -1.15
CA PRO A 3 20.26 2.10 -0.74
C PRO A 3 18.99 2.80 -1.24
N TYR A 4 18.11 2.04 -1.90
CA TYR A 4 16.78 2.52 -2.29
C TYR A 4 15.89 2.71 -1.05
N VAL A 5 15.68 3.97 -0.66
CA VAL A 5 14.74 4.34 0.40
C VAL A 5 13.34 4.38 -0.22
N ARG A 6 12.42 3.54 0.27
CA ARG A 6 11.01 3.63 -0.13
C ARG A 6 10.43 4.92 0.45
N GLU A 7 10.13 5.89 -0.41
CA GLU A 7 9.50 7.19 -0.07
C GLU A 7 8.06 7.10 0.49
N GLY A 8 7.53 5.90 0.70
CA GLY A 8 6.15 5.68 1.15
C GLY A 8 6.05 5.23 2.61
N ARG A 9 5.08 5.80 3.35
CA ARG A 9 4.60 5.23 4.62
C ARG A 9 4.18 3.77 4.39
N LYS A 10 4.49 2.87 5.33
CA LYS A 10 3.99 1.48 5.27
C LYS A 10 2.48 1.49 5.43
N VAL A 11 1.75 1.41 4.32
CA VAL A 11 0.28 1.32 4.34
C VAL A 11 -0.12 -0.01 4.97
N GLY A 12 -0.82 0.06 6.09
CA GLY A 12 -1.37 -1.11 6.77
C GLY A 12 -2.44 -1.78 5.90
N ARG A 13 -2.55 -3.11 5.96
CA ARG A 13 -3.52 -3.87 5.15
C ARG A 13 -4.99 -3.46 5.34
N ASN A 14 -5.36 -2.90 6.49
CA ASN A 14 -6.72 -2.43 6.76
C ASN A 14 -6.94 -0.94 6.46
N GLU A 15 -5.90 -0.16 6.17
CA GLU A 15 -6.01 1.25 5.80
C GLU A 15 -6.67 1.42 4.42
N PRO A 16 -7.25 2.60 4.13
CA PRO A 16 -7.69 2.92 2.77
C PRO A 16 -6.53 2.80 1.77
N CYS A 17 -6.82 2.26 0.59
CA CYS A 17 -5.83 2.14 -0.47
C CYS A 17 -5.35 3.53 -0.90
N PRO A 18 -4.02 3.75 -1.04
CA PRO A 18 -3.49 5.03 -1.52
C PRO A 18 -3.89 5.34 -2.97
N CYS A 19 -4.44 4.35 -3.69
CA CYS A 19 -4.97 4.48 -5.03
C CYS A 19 -6.33 5.22 -5.11
N GLY A 20 -6.94 5.61 -3.98
CA GLY A 20 -8.20 6.34 -3.97
C GLY A 20 -9.45 5.53 -4.31
N SER A 21 -9.34 4.20 -4.40
CA SER A 21 -10.45 3.30 -4.79
C SER A 21 -11.55 3.14 -3.73
N GLY A 22 -11.45 3.82 -2.59
CA GLY A 22 -12.35 3.66 -1.44
C GLY A 22 -12.26 2.31 -0.72
N SER A 23 -11.50 1.35 -1.28
CA SER A 23 -11.32 0.01 -0.73
C SER A 23 -10.13 -0.06 0.22
N LYS A 24 -10.19 -0.96 1.21
CA LYS A 24 -9.04 -1.24 2.09
C LYS A 24 -7.86 -1.78 1.26
N TYR A 25 -6.64 -1.46 1.65
CA TYR A 25 -5.42 -1.88 0.94
C TYR A 25 -5.41 -3.39 0.66
N LYS A 26 -5.80 -4.22 1.63
CA LYS A 26 -5.91 -5.68 1.48
C LYS A 26 -6.88 -6.18 0.42
N HIS A 27 -7.86 -5.37 0.01
CA HIS A 27 -8.84 -5.71 -1.02
C HIS A 27 -8.51 -5.06 -2.37
N CYS A 28 -7.42 -4.29 -2.44
CA CYS A 28 -6.98 -3.59 -3.65
C CYS A 28 -5.52 -3.96 -3.95
N HIS A 29 -4.57 -3.03 -3.84
CA HIS A 29 -3.16 -3.25 -4.17
C HIS A 29 -2.43 -4.21 -3.22
N GLY A 30 -2.99 -4.46 -2.04
CA GLY A 30 -2.54 -5.46 -1.08
C GLY A 30 -3.35 -6.75 -1.12
N LYS A 31 -4.09 -7.04 -2.20
CA LYS A 31 -4.77 -8.32 -2.40
C LYS A 31 -3.72 -9.40 -2.60
N LEU A 32 -3.58 -10.29 -1.60
CA LEU A 32 -2.89 -11.55 -1.79
C LEU A 32 -3.89 -12.45 -2.51
N SER A 33 -3.61 -12.76 -3.77
CA SER A 33 -4.33 -13.81 -4.49
C SER A 33 -3.85 -15.16 -3.99
#